data_AF-A0A950GG86-F1
#
_entry.id   AF-A0A950GG86-F1
#
_cell.length_a   1.000
_cell.length_b   1.000
_cell.length_c   1.000
_cell.angle_alpha   90.00
_cell.angle_beta   90.00
_cell.angle_gamma   90.00
#
_symmetry.space_group_name_H-M   'P 1'
#
loop_
_entity.id
_entity.type
_entity.pdbx_description
1 polymer ?
#
loop_
_entity_poly.entity_id
_entity_poly.type
_entity_poly.pdbx_seq_one_letter_code
_entity_poly.pdbx_strand_id
1 'polypeptide(L)'
;MRILEEALTFDDVLLVPAYSEILPREVDLSTRVTRRIRLNLPLMSAAMDTVTEARLAITIAQEGGIGVIHKSMTIEAQAQEVGRVKKFESGVIKDPITVSPNMSIREVLNLTRSRGISGVPVVVGKKAVGIVTHRDLRFEDKLDAPVSTVMTPQERLITVRENAPKEDVLLLLHKHRIEKVLVVNSAHELVGMITVKDFQKATEFPRACKDDGGRLRVGAAVGTTPDTLDRVAALREAGVDLVVVDTAHGHSKGVITMVERIKAKWADQQVIAGNIATSEAARALVDVGADAVKVGIGPGSICTTRIVAGVGVPQISAVANVAESLRDTDVPVISDGGIRFSGDIAKALVAGAHTVMIGSLFAGTEESPGEVELYQGASYKSYRG
;
A
#
# COMPACT_ATOMS: atom_id res chain seq x y z
N MET A 1 -27.99 32.68 -1.52
CA MET A 1 -26.54 32.51 -1.28
C MET A 1 -26.20 33.27 0.00
N ARG A 2 -25.56 32.64 0.97
CA ARG A 2 -25.15 33.28 2.24
C ARG A 2 -23.63 33.12 2.37
N ILE A 3 -22.93 34.19 2.73
CA ILE A 3 -21.50 34.15 3.01
C ILE A 3 -21.33 33.40 4.35
N LEU A 4 -20.58 32.30 4.34
CA LEU A 4 -20.33 31.47 5.52
C LEU A 4 -19.08 31.94 6.27
N GLU A 5 -17.96 32.04 5.56
CA GLU A 5 -16.66 32.45 6.08
C GLU A 5 -15.79 33.04 4.95
N GLU A 6 -14.73 33.71 5.32
CA GLU A 6 -13.58 33.96 4.45
C GLU A 6 -12.64 32.75 4.55
N ALA A 7 -12.22 32.20 3.42
CA ALA A 7 -11.48 30.94 3.37
C ALA A 7 -10.18 31.07 2.54
N LEU A 8 -9.13 30.41 3.02
CA LEU A 8 -7.76 30.51 2.51
C LEU A 8 -7.30 29.19 1.89
N THR A 9 -6.44 29.28 0.88
CA THR A 9 -5.71 28.17 0.28
C THR A 9 -4.21 28.26 0.55
N PHE A 10 -3.43 27.34 -0.02
CA PHE A 10 -1.99 27.24 0.23
C PHE A 10 -1.23 28.53 -0.08
N ASP A 11 -1.55 29.22 -1.17
CA ASP A 11 -0.83 30.41 -1.63
C ASP A 11 -1.11 31.66 -0.79
N ASP A 12 -2.22 31.66 -0.02
CA ASP A 12 -2.63 32.83 0.76
C ASP A 12 -1.84 32.96 2.08
N VAL A 13 -1.08 31.94 2.47
CA VAL A 13 -0.42 31.85 3.77
C VAL A 13 1.05 31.44 3.70
N LEU A 14 1.83 31.87 4.68
CA LEU A 14 3.20 31.43 4.93
C LEU A 14 3.33 30.98 6.40
N LEU A 15 4.23 30.03 6.64
CA LEU A 15 4.58 29.61 8.00
C LEU A 15 5.59 30.59 8.60
N VAL A 16 5.32 31.08 9.81
CA VAL A 16 6.21 31.99 10.52
C VAL A 16 7.33 31.17 11.19
N PRO A 17 8.62 31.46 10.91
CA PRO A 17 9.73 30.79 11.59
C PRO A 17 9.68 31.03 13.11
N ALA A 18 9.98 30.00 13.89
CA ALA A 18 10.09 30.07 15.35
C ALA A 18 11.44 29.51 15.81
N TYR A 19 11.80 29.76 17.06
CA TYR A 19 13.00 29.20 17.68
C TYR A 19 12.96 27.66 17.63
N SER A 20 14.08 27.03 17.25
CA SER A 20 14.22 25.57 17.18
C SER A 20 15.62 25.15 17.65
N GLU A 21 15.67 24.16 18.54
CA GLU A 21 16.90 23.45 18.91
C GLU A 21 17.10 22.16 18.09
N ILE A 22 16.11 21.77 17.28
CA ILE A 22 16.10 20.54 16.50
C ILE A 22 16.62 20.82 15.08
N LEU A 23 17.54 19.97 14.61
CA LEU A 23 18.01 20.02 13.23
C LEU A 23 17.02 19.30 12.29
N PRO A 24 16.85 19.74 11.02
CA PRO A 24 15.89 19.12 10.10
C PRO A 24 16.04 17.59 9.92
N ARG A 25 17.28 17.07 9.99
CA ARG A 25 17.57 15.63 9.87
C ARG A 25 17.12 14.79 11.08
N GLU A 26 16.84 15.43 12.20
CA GLU A 26 16.46 14.82 13.48
C GLU A 26 14.93 14.80 13.68
N VAL A 27 14.18 15.43 12.76
CA VAL A 27 12.72 15.49 12.80
C VAL A 27 12.13 14.11 12.52
N ASP A 28 11.24 13.65 13.40
CA ASP A 28 10.38 12.49 13.14
C ASP A 28 9.18 12.92 12.29
N LEU A 29 9.00 12.24 11.16
CA LEU A 29 7.89 12.45 10.23
C LEU A 29 6.80 11.39 10.39
N SER A 30 6.91 10.53 11.42
CA SER A 30 5.91 9.49 11.68
C SER A 30 4.55 10.12 12.03
N THR A 31 3.49 9.48 11.56
CA THR A 31 2.12 9.99 11.73
C THR A 31 1.11 8.84 11.74
N ARG A 32 -0.17 9.15 11.97
CA ARG A 32 -1.30 8.22 11.87
C ARG A 32 -2.07 8.50 10.58
N VAL A 33 -2.34 7.48 9.79
CA VAL A 33 -3.25 7.59 8.62
C VAL A 33 -4.66 7.11 8.94
N THR A 34 -4.79 6.23 9.93
CA THR A 34 -6.06 5.84 10.55
C THR A 34 -5.87 5.71 12.05
N ARG A 35 -6.94 5.40 12.80
CA ARG A 35 -6.83 5.12 14.23
C ARG A 35 -5.75 4.09 14.57
N ARG A 36 -5.57 3.03 13.77
CA ARG A 36 -4.64 1.95 14.10
C ARG A 36 -3.38 1.91 13.24
N ILE A 37 -3.37 2.59 12.08
CA ILE A 37 -2.25 2.50 11.15
C ILE A 37 -1.38 3.76 11.25
N ARG A 38 -0.10 3.53 11.54
CA ARG A 38 0.96 4.55 11.49
C ARG A 38 1.73 4.47 10.18
N LEU A 39 2.18 5.63 9.71
CA LEU A 39 3.12 5.78 8.61
C LEU A 39 4.43 6.36 9.14
N ASN A 40 5.53 6.13 8.43
CA ASN A 40 6.83 6.72 8.73
C ASN A 40 7.07 8.03 7.95
N LEU A 41 6.24 8.28 6.92
CA LEU A 41 6.14 9.54 6.20
C LEU A 41 4.66 9.91 6.03
N PRO A 42 4.28 11.20 6.12
CA PRO A 42 2.89 11.63 6.05
C PRO A 42 2.36 11.73 4.61
N LEU A 43 2.74 10.77 3.75
CA LEU A 43 2.47 10.78 2.32
C LEU A 43 1.59 9.60 1.91
N MET A 44 0.56 9.92 1.12
CA MET A 44 -0.34 8.95 0.53
C MET A 44 -0.48 9.19 -0.98
N SER A 45 -0.37 8.15 -1.81
CA SER A 45 -0.62 8.31 -3.25
C SER A 45 -2.11 8.18 -3.56
N ALA A 46 -2.61 9.02 -4.46
CA ALA A 46 -4.03 9.12 -4.77
C ALA A 46 -4.57 7.89 -5.51
N ALA A 47 -5.83 7.55 -5.25
CA ALA A 47 -6.52 6.40 -5.82
C ALA A 47 -7.02 6.64 -7.26
N MET A 48 -6.10 7.02 -8.14
CA MET A 48 -6.37 7.36 -9.54
C MET A 48 -5.68 6.35 -10.45
N ASP A 49 -6.32 6.03 -11.59
CA ASP A 49 -5.83 5.03 -12.55
C ASP A 49 -4.53 5.43 -13.26
N THR A 50 -4.19 6.72 -13.25
CA THR A 50 -2.93 7.27 -13.75
C THR A 50 -1.90 7.53 -12.66
N VAL A 51 -2.17 7.11 -11.42
CA VAL A 51 -1.28 7.35 -10.29
C VAL A 51 -0.91 6.04 -9.60
N THR A 52 -1.87 5.29 -9.06
CA THR A 52 -1.54 4.22 -8.10
C THR A 52 -2.06 2.85 -8.51
N GLU A 53 -1.15 2.03 -9.03
CA GLU A 53 -1.22 0.57 -9.04
C GLU A 53 -0.09 -0.01 -8.14
N ALA A 54 0.15 -1.32 -8.16
CA ALA A 54 1.09 -1.98 -7.26
C ALA A 54 2.50 -1.39 -7.33
N ARG A 55 2.99 -0.97 -8.52
CA ARG A 55 4.34 -0.42 -8.67
C ARG A 55 4.53 0.82 -7.79
N LEU A 56 3.73 1.87 -7.98
CA LEU A 56 3.82 3.06 -7.15
C LEU A 56 3.47 2.76 -5.69
N ALA A 57 2.47 1.92 -5.42
CA ALA A 57 2.11 1.58 -4.05
C ALA A 57 3.25 0.90 -3.28
N ILE A 58 4.02 0.02 -3.93
CA ILE A 58 5.23 -0.60 -3.40
C ILE A 58 6.27 0.48 -3.09
N THR A 59 6.60 1.34 -4.06
CA THR A 59 7.63 2.38 -3.89
C THR A 59 7.28 3.33 -2.74
N ILE A 60 6.04 3.81 -2.70
CA ILE A 60 5.59 4.72 -1.63
C ILE A 60 5.64 4.03 -0.26
N ALA A 61 5.24 2.76 -0.19
CA ALA A 61 5.33 1.99 1.06
C ALA A 61 6.79 1.75 1.48
N GLN A 62 7.71 1.49 0.56
CA GLN A 62 9.14 1.35 0.85
C GLN A 62 9.76 2.65 1.40
N GLU A 63 9.35 3.81 0.89
CA GLU A 63 9.80 5.11 1.42
C GLU A 63 9.19 5.46 2.79
N GLY A 64 8.07 4.81 3.15
CA GLY A 64 7.43 4.96 4.47
C GLY A 64 6.05 5.61 4.45
N GLY A 65 5.53 5.93 3.27
CA GLY A 65 4.14 6.34 3.06
C GLY A 65 3.20 5.13 2.88
N ILE A 66 2.07 5.36 2.22
CA ILE A 66 1.18 4.28 1.75
C ILE A 66 0.53 4.62 0.40
N GLY A 67 0.42 3.64 -0.50
CA GLY A 67 -0.33 3.81 -1.74
C GLY A 67 -1.77 3.32 -1.64
N VAL A 68 -2.71 4.01 -2.30
CA VAL A 68 -4.11 3.58 -2.43
C VAL A 68 -4.42 3.12 -3.84
N ILE A 69 -4.63 1.82 -4.05
CA ILE A 69 -4.97 1.25 -5.36
C ILE A 69 -6.35 1.77 -5.80
N HIS A 70 -6.44 2.32 -7.02
CA HIS A 70 -7.69 2.83 -7.58
C HIS A 70 -8.73 1.72 -7.82
N LYS A 71 -10.01 2.11 -7.99
CA LYS A 71 -11.14 1.19 -8.16
C LYS A 71 -11.62 1.02 -9.61
N SER A 72 -10.99 1.69 -10.56
CA SER A 72 -11.33 1.67 -12.00
C SER A 72 -10.86 0.37 -12.70
N MET A 73 -11.18 -0.77 -12.09
CA MET A 73 -10.88 -2.11 -12.57
C MET A 73 -11.83 -3.13 -11.91
N THR A 74 -11.81 -4.39 -12.36
CA THR A 74 -12.63 -5.44 -11.74
C THR A 74 -12.21 -5.68 -10.28
N ILE A 75 -13.06 -6.36 -9.51
CA ILE A 75 -12.77 -6.70 -8.11
C ILE A 75 -11.50 -7.58 -8.03
N GLU A 76 -11.40 -8.54 -8.94
CA GLU A 76 -10.30 -9.50 -9.00
C GLU A 76 -8.99 -8.81 -9.38
N ALA A 77 -9.02 -7.90 -10.35
CA ALA A 77 -7.84 -7.13 -10.75
C ALA A 77 -7.31 -6.26 -9.60
N GLN A 78 -8.21 -5.60 -8.87
CA GLN A 78 -7.81 -4.76 -7.73
C GLN A 78 -7.23 -5.59 -6.59
N ALA A 79 -7.84 -6.75 -6.30
CA ALA A 79 -7.32 -7.70 -5.31
C ALA A 79 -5.95 -8.27 -5.74
N GLN A 80 -5.72 -8.49 -7.04
CA GLN A 80 -4.41 -8.89 -7.56
C GLN A 80 -3.35 -7.80 -7.34
N GLU A 81 -3.67 -6.53 -7.61
CA GLU A 81 -2.76 -5.41 -7.33
C GLU A 81 -2.40 -5.31 -5.85
N VAL A 82 -3.38 -5.40 -4.95
CA VAL A 82 -3.13 -5.50 -3.50
C VAL A 82 -2.22 -6.68 -3.17
N GLY A 83 -2.54 -7.86 -3.70
CA GLY A 83 -1.75 -9.07 -3.49
C GLY A 83 -0.30 -8.94 -3.99
N ARG A 84 -0.05 -8.21 -5.08
CA ARG A 84 1.30 -7.90 -5.57
C ARG A 84 2.08 -7.05 -4.56
N VAL A 85 1.46 -6.04 -3.96
CA VAL A 85 2.10 -5.21 -2.92
C VAL A 85 2.42 -6.07 -1.69
N LYS A 86 1.43 -6.82 -1.17
CA LYS A 86 1.60 -7.63 0.05
C LYS A 86 2.62 -8.77 -0.10
N LYS A 87 2.88 -9.24 -1.33
CA LYS A 87 3.87 -10.28 -1.65
C LYS A 87 5.23 -9.74 -2.08
N PHE A 88 5.37 -8.42 -2.27
CA PHE A 88 6.62 -7.85 -2.78
C PHE A 88 7.77 -7.98 -1.79
N GLU A 89 7.48 -7.73 -0.52
CA GLU A 89 8.40 -7.90 0.59
C GLU A 89 7.63 -8.57 1.71
N SER A 90 8.12 -9.72 2.16
CA SER A 90 7.53 -10.45 3.28
C SER A 90 8.68 -11.05 4.05
N GLY A 91 8.90 -10.62 5.30
CA GLY A 91 10.00 -11.13 6.12
C GLY A 91 10.05 -12.65 6.17
N VAL A 92 8.88 -13.30 6.20
CA VAL A 92 8.70 -14.73 5.94
C VAL A 92 7.57 -14.91 4.93
N ILE A 93 7.84 -15.58 3.81
CA ILE A 93 6.83 -16.00 2.85
C ILE A 93 6.04 -17.14 3.50
N LYS A 94 4.82 -16.86 3.96
CA LYS A 94 3.86 -17.86 4.42
C LYS A 94 3.21 -18.54 3.20
N ASP A 95 3.08 -19.85 3.25
CA ASP A 95 2.54 -20.68 2.16
C ASP A 95 3.24 -20.46 0.80
N PRO A 96 4.56 -20.70 0.71
CA PRO A 96 5.28 -20.58 -0.55
C PRO A 96 4.70 -21.54 -1.59
N ILE A 97 4.72 -21.14 -2.87
CA ILE A 97 4.33 -22.06 -3.96
C ILE A 97 5.28 -23.26 -3.96
N THR A 98 4.72 -24.45 -3.85
CA THR A 98 5.48 -25.71 -3.80
C THR A 98 5.26 -26.56 -5.05
N VAL A 99 6.20 -27.47 -5.32
CA VAL A 99 6.10 -28.46 -6.40
C VAL A 99 6.29 -29.88 -5.90
N SER A 100 5.76 -30.85 -6.63
CA SER A 100 6.01 -32.28 -6.38
C SER A 100 7.38 -32.70 -6.93
N PRO A 101 8.10 -33.64 -6.30
CA PRO A 101 9.37 -34.16 -6.84
C PRO A 101 9.22 -34.80 -8.22
N ASN A 102 8.01 -35.27 -8.58
CA ASN A 102 7.73 -35.91 -9.86
C ASN A 102 7.33 -34.92 -10.96
N MET A 103 7.14 -33.63 -10.63
CA MET A 103 6.82 -32.60 -11.61
C MET A 103 8.00 -32.44 -12.58
N SER A 104 7.72 -32.29 -13.88
CA SER A 104 8.78 -32.16 -14.88
C SER A 104 9.51 -30.82 -14.76
N ILE A 105 10.80 -30.79 -15.13
CA ILE A 105 11.60 -29.56 -15.19
C ILE A 105 10.89 -28.49 -16.04
N ARG A 106 10.25 -28.86 -17.15
CA ARG A 106 9.48 -27.95 -18.02
C ARG A 106 8.33 -27.27 -17.27
N GLU A 107 7.54 -28.03 -16.52
CA GLU A 107 6.41 -27.49 -15.75
C GLU A 107 6.90 -26.51 -14.68
N VAL A 108 7.97 -26.85 -13.97
CA VAL A 108 8.57 -25.99 -12.95
C VAL A 108 9.11 -24.70 -13.58
N LEU A 109 9.76 -24.77 -14.75
CA LEU A 109 10.21 -23.60 -15.51
C LEU A 109 9.05 -22.68 -15.92
N ASN A 110 7.94 -23.26 -16.37
CA ASN A 110 6.75 -22.49 -16.74
C ASN A 110 6.10 -21.84 -15.50
N LEU A 111 6.02 -22.57 -14.38
CA LEU A 111 5.49 -22.07 -13.12
C LEU A 111 6.34 -20.92 -12.59
N THR A 112 7.65 -21.09 -12.55
CA THR A 112 8.59 -20.07 -12.06
C THR A 112 8.56 -18.81 -12.92
N ARG A 113 8.53 -18.93 -14.26
CA ARG A 113 8.40 -17.77 -15.17
C ARG A 113 7.06 -17.06 -15.02
N SER A 114 5.94 -17.78 -15.04
CA SER A 114 4.60 -17.19 -14.96
C SER A 114 4.34 -16.49 -13.61
N ARG A 115 5.03 -16.91 -12.54
CA ARG A 115 4.90 -16.33 -11.21
C ARG A 115 6.03 -15.37 -10.85
N GLY A 116 7.08 -15.24 -11.68
CA GLY A 116 8.24 -14.40 -11.39
C GLY A 116 9.08 -14.89 -10.19
N ILE A 117 9.11 -16.20 -9.93
CA ILE A 117 9.76 -16.79 -8.75
C ILE A 117 11.08 -17.46 -9.15
N SER A 118 12.15 -17.20 -8.42
CA SER A 118 13.49 -17.72 -8.71
C SER A 118 13.86 -19.02 -7.98
N GLY A 119 12.94 -19.57 -7.18
CA GLY A 119 13.12 -20.88 -6.55
C GLY A 119 11.87 -21.31 -5.79
N VAL A 120 11.61 -22.61 -5.81
CA VAL A 120 10.39 -23.22 -5.31
C VAL A 120 10.74 -24.43 -4.42
N PRO A 121 10.15 -24.53 -3.21
CA PRO A 121 10.29 -25.71 -2.37
C PRO A 121 9.65 -26.95 -3.02
N VAL A 122 10.30 -28.09 -2.84
CA VAL A 122 9.80 -29.40 -3.30
C VAL A 122 9.24 -30.15 -2.09
N VAL A 123 8.01 -30.61 -2.18
CA VAL A 123 7.30 -31.25 -1.06
C VAL A 123 6.68 -32.59 -1.44
N VAL A 124 6.62 -33.49 -0.46
CA VAL A 124 5.79 -34.72 -0.51
C VAL A 124 4.73 -34.60 0.58
N GLY A 125 3.47 -34.43 0.17
CA GLY A 125 2.42 -33.99 1.08
C GLY A 125 2.75 -32.60 1.62
N LYS A 126 3.00 -32.50 2.93
CA LYS A 126 3.46 -31.25 3.58
C LYS A 126 4.95 -31.21 3.88
N LYS A 127 5.68 -32.33 3.73
CA LYS A 127 7.08 -32.43 4.14
C LYS A 127 8.01 -31.82 3.09
N ALA A 128 8.92 -30.96 3.52
CA ALA A 128 9.96 -30.40 2.66
C ALA A 128 11.01 -31.47 2.34
N VAL A 129 11.08 -31.88 1.06
CA VAL A 129 12.03 -32.90 0.57
C VAL A 129 13.12 -32.33 -0.32
N GLY A 130 12.99 -31.08 -0.74
CA GLY A 130 14.02 -30.39 -1.50
C GLY A 130 13.70 -28.92 -1.77
N ILE A 131 14.60 -28.25 -2.48
CA ILE A 131 14.38 -26.94 -3.08
C ILE A 131 15.03 -26.92 -4.46
N VAL A 132 14.35 -26.31 -5.42
CA VAL A 132 14.91 -26.07 -6.75
C VAL A 132 14.94 -24.58 -7.02
N THR A 133 16.04 -24.10 -7.59
CA THR A 133 16.27 -22.70 -7.89
C THR A 133 16.48 -22.48 -9.38
N HIS A 134 16.44 -21.22 -9.81
CA HIS A 134 16.73 -20.86 -11.19
C HIS A 134 18.12 -21.34 -11.64
N ARG A 135 19.09 -21.42 -10.72
CA ARG A 135 20.45 -21.91 -11.02
C ARG A 135 20.45 -23.40 -11.40
N ASP A 136 19.61 -24.19 -10.76
CA ASP A 136 19.50 -25.64 -10.99
C ASP A 136 18.81 -25.97 -12.32
N LEU A 137 17.99 -25.03 -12.84
CA LEU A 137 17.20 -25.24 -14.06
C LEU A 137 17.79 -24.57 -15.31
N ARG A 138 18.74 -23.64 -15.15
CA ARG A 138 19.19 -22.73 -16.23
C ARG A 138 19.85 -23.44 -17.41
N PHE A 139 20.50 -24.58 -17.18
CA PHE A 139 21.29 -25.30 -18.17
C PHE A 139 20.82 -26.75 -18.35
N GLU A 140 19.56 -27.02 -18.02
CA GLU A 140 19.00 -28.37 -18.13
C GLU A 140 18.39 -28.63 -19.51
N ASP A 141 18.93 -29.63 -20.20
CA ASP A 141 18.46 -30.03 -21.53
C ASP A 141 17.34 -31.09 -21.46
N LYS A 142 17.30 -31.85 -20.36
CA LYS A 142 16.32 -32.94 -20.15
C LYS A 142 15.04 -32.41 -19.49
N LEU A 143 14.32 -31.57 -20.20
CA LEU A 143 13.15 -30.85 -19.67
C LEU A 143 11.99 -31.75 -19.21
N ASP A 144 11.91 -32.99 -19.71
CA ASP A 144 10.88 -33.96 -19.35
C ASP A 144 11.26 -34.82 -18.12
N ALA A 145 12.49 -34.68 -17.60
CA ALA A 145 12.90 -35.37 -16.38
C ALA A 145 12.21 -34.76 -15.14
N PRO A 146 12.00 -35.56 -14.07
CA PRO A 146 11.41 -35.07 -12.83
C PRO A 146 12.37 -34.12 -12.09
N VAL A 147 11.84 -33.09 -11.45
CA VAL A 147 12.65 -32.08 -10.75
C VAL A 147 13.50 -32.66 -9.61
N SER A 148 13.14 -33.84 -9.09
CA SER A 148 13.94 -34.58 -8.11
C SER A 148 15.36 -34.89 -8.57
N THR A 149 15.65 -34.89 -9.88
CA THR A 149 17.01 -35.16 -10.40
C THR A 149 17.95 -33.97 -10.28
N VAL A 150 17.42 -32.74 -10.15
CA VAL A 150 18.21 -31.49 -10.17
C VAL A 150 18.07 -30.67 -8.89
N MET A 151 17.05 -30.94 -8.06
CA MET A 151 16.83 -30.21 -6.82
C MET A 151 17.97 -30.41 -5.81
N THR A 152 18.12 -29.47 -4.87
CA THR A 152 18.86 -29.72 -3.64
C THR A 152 18.05 -30.67 -2.76
N PRO A 153 18.56 -31.87 -2.45
CA PRO A 153 17.82 -32.91 -1.74
C PRO A 153 17.77 -32.64 -0.23
N GLN A 154 16.88 -33.35 0.47
CA GLN A 154 16.54 -33.14 1.87
C GLN A 154 17.78 -33.13 2.80
N GLU A 155 18.77 -33.98 2.56
CA GLU A 155 19.96 -34.11 3.40
C GLU A 155 20.87 -32.88 3.33
N ARG A 156 20.73 -32.08 2.28
CA ARG A 156 21.48 -30.82 2.07
C ARG A 156 20.62 -29.58 2.27
N LEU A 157 19.36 -29.73 2.66
CA LEU A 157 18.49 -28.60 2.92
C LEU A 157 18.93 -27.86 4.17
N ILE A 158 19.11 -26.56 4.03
CA ILE A 158 19.25 -25.65 5.15
C ILE A 158 17.85 -25.15 5.51
N THR A 159 17.45 -25.43 6.75
CA THR A 159 16.12 -25.11 7.27
C THR A 159 16.23 -24.38 8.60
N VAL A 160 15.18 -23.63 8.94
CA VAL A 160 15.01 -23.00 10.26
C VAL A 160 13.65 -23.38 10.82
N ARG A 161 13.52 -23.31 12.15
CA ARG A 161 12.23 -23.47 12.81
C ARG A 161 11.38 -22.22 12.70
N GLU A 162 10.08 -22.37 12.91
CA GLU A 162 9.19 -21.22 13.13
C GLU A 162 9.74 -20.30 14.21
N ASN A 163 9.66 -19.00 13.97
CA ASN A 163 10.13 -17.93 14.87
C ASN A 163 11.65 -17.92 15.12
N ALA A 164 12.45 -18.50 14.21
CA ALA A 164 13.90 -18.35 14.27
C ALA A 164 14.30 -16.85 14.25
N PRO A 165 15.24 -16.43 15.11
CA PRO A 165 15.77 -15.07 15.12
C PRO A 165 16.31 -14.66 13.75
N LYS A 166 16.13 -13.37 13.41
CA LYS A 166 16.59 -12.79 12.14
C LYS A 166 18.10 -13.01 11.94
N GLU A 167 18.87 -12.85 13.01
CA GLU A 167 20.31 -13.00 13.05
C GLU A 167 20.74 -14.43 12.68
N ASP A 168 20.02 -15.44 13.16
CA ASP A 168 20.30 -16.84 12.87
C ASP A 168 20.07 -17.17 11.39
N VAL A 169 18.99 -16.62 10.81
CA VAL A 169 18.70 -16.79 9.38
C VAL A 169 19.78 -16.14 8.53
N LEU A 170 20.21 -14.92 8.88
CA LEU A 170 21.29 -14.21 8.19
C LEU A 170 22.62 -14.97 8.27
N LEU A 171 22.94 -15.53 9.44
CA LEU A 171 24.13 -16.37 9.62
C LEU A 171 24.09 -17.60 8.72
N LEU A 172 22.94 -18.28 8.60
CA LEU A 172 22.79 -19.45 7.72
C LEU A 172 22.92 -19.08 6.25
N LEU A 173 22.27 -18.00 5.81
CA LEU A 173 22.35 -17.49 4.44
C LEU A 173 23.81 -17.18 4.06
N HIS A 174 24.55 -16.49 4.94
CA HIS A 174 25.95 -16.16 4.74
C HIS A 174 26.86 -17.40 4.78
N LYS A 175 26.72 -18.26 5.80
CA LYS A 175 27.55 -19.45 5.99
C LYS A 175 27.44 -20.43 4.83
N HIS A 176 26.22 -20.68 4.36
CA HIS A 176 25.95 -21.65 3.29
C HIS A 176 25.95 -21.02 1.89
N ARG A 177 26.09 -19.68 1.79
CA ARG A 177 26.08 -18.91 0.53
C ARG A 177 24.85 -19.22 -0.32
N ILE A 178 23.70 -19.32 0.34
CA ILE A 178 22.40 -19.61 -0.28
C ILE A 178 21.53 -18.35 -0.24
N GLU A 179 20.54 -18.28 -1.13
CA GLU A 179 19.63 -17.12 -1.23
C GLU A 179 18.28 -17.33 -0.54
N LYS A 180 17.97 -18.57 -0.14
CA LYS A 180 16.66 -18.96 0.40
C LYS A 180 16.84 -19.97 1.52
N VAL A 181 16.04 -19.84 2.58
CA VAL A 181 15.97 -20.79 3.70
C VAL A 181 14.53 -21.23 3.87
N LEU A 182 14.30 -22.54 3.98
CA LEU A 182 12.96 -23.07 4.25
C LEU A 182 12.66 -23.01 5.75
N VAL A 183 11.45 -22.59 6.10
CA VAL A 183 10.94 -22.64 7.47
C VAL A 183 10.12 -23.91 7.62
N VAL A 184 10.47 -24.74 8.61
CA VAL A 184 9.82 -26.02 8.89
C VAL A 184 9.35 -26.13 10.33
N ASN A 185 8.28 -26.87 10.56
CA ASN A 185 7.81 -27.21 11.90
C ASN A 185 8.55 -28.44 12.48
N SER A 186 8.19 -28.85 13.70
CA SER A 186 8.78 -30.02 14.39
C SER A 186 8.65 -31.34 13.60
N ALA A 187 7.63 -31.46 12.73
CA ALA A 187 7.39 -32.64 11.89
C ALA A 187 8.08 -32.57 10.51
N HIS A 188 8.94 -31.57 10.29
CA HIS A 188 9.60 -31.27 9.00
C HIS A 188 8.60 -30.91 7.89
N GLU A 189 7.43 -30.39 8.25
CA GLU A 189 6.50 -29.83 7.29
C GLU A 189 6.89 -28.40 6.95
N LEU A 190 6.77 -28.04 5.66
CA LEU A 190 7.05 -26.70 5.18
C LEU A 190 5.94 -25.74 5.65
N VAL A 191 6.35 -24.68 6.34
CA VAL A 191 5.45 -23.65 6.86
C VAL A 191 5.79 -22.25 6.36
N GLY A 192 6.97 -22.09 5.73
CA GLY A 192 7.34 -20.84 5.10
C GLY A 192 8.68 -20.89 4.38
N MET A 193 9.08 -19.75 3.83
CA MET A 193 10.40 -19.57 3.21
C MET A 193 10.88 -18.12 3.42
N ILE A 194 12.18 -17.94 3.67
CA ILE A 194 12.82 -16.64 3.82
C ILE A 194 13.84 -16.45 2.69
N THR A 195 13.93 -15.25 2.13
CA THR A 195 14.88 -14.95 1.04
C THR A 195 15.88 -13.86 1.43
N VAL A 196 17.10 -13.90 0.86
CA VAL A 196 18.10 -12.83 1.03
C VAL A 196 17.57 -11.48 0.57
N LYS A 197 16.73 -11.46 -0.47
CA LYS A 197 16.15 -10.23 -1.01
C LYS A 197 15.33 -9.48 0.04
N ASP A 198 14.63 -10.18 0.92
CA ASP A 198 13.84 -9.55 1.99
C ASP A 198 14.76 -8.82 3.01
N PHE A 199 15.97 -9.34 3.25
CA PHE A 199 16.95 -8.69 4.12
C PHE A 199 17.65 -7.49 3.48
N GLN A 200 17.95 -7.58 2.18
CA GLN A 200 18.53 -6.46 1.42
C GLN A 200 17.56 -5.28 1.39
N LYS A 201 16.29 -5.53 1.05
CA LYS A 201 15.24 -4.50 1.04
C LYS A 201 15.06 -3.83 2.39
N ALA A 202 15.10 -4.59 3.49
CA ALA A 202 15.01 -4.00 4.83
C ALA A 202 16.19 -3.09 5.19
N THR A 203 17.35 -3.27 4.55
CA THR A 203 18.53 -2.40 4.73
C THR A 203 18.46 -1.18 3.83
N GLU A 204 18.00 -1.36 2.58
CA GLU A 204 17.83 -0.27 1.60
C GLU A 204 16.71 0.69 2.01
N PHE A 205 15.62 0.16 2.59
CA PHE A 205 14.41 0.91 2.95
C PHE A 205 14.11 0.79 4.45
N PRO A 206 14.92 1.44 5.32
CA PRO A 206 14.77 1.34 6.77
C PRO A 206 13.47 1.99 7.29
N ARG A 207 12.86 2.89 6.51
CA ARG A 207 11.61 3.58 6.84
C ARG A 207 10.38 2.92 6.19
N ALA A 208 10.52 1.75 5.58
CA ALA A 208 9.41 1.07 4.93
C ALA A 208 8.20 0.89 5.86
N CYS A 209 7.02 1.28 5.36
CA CYS A 209 5.75 1.13 6.05
C CYS A 209 5.26 -0.31 5.92
N LYS A 210 5.43 -1.08 6.99
CA LYS A 210 5.12 -2.50 7.05
C LYS A 210 4.01 -2.82 8.06
N ASP A 211 3.30 -3.91 7.81
CA ASP A 211 2.39 -4.52 8.76
C ASP A 211 3.14 -5.37 9.79
N ASP A 212 2.41 -5.88 10.78
CA ASP A 212 2.98 -6.68 11.88
C ASP A 212 3.59 -8.01 11.37
N GLY A 213 3.26 -8.42 10.14
CA GLY A 213 3.86 -9.56 9.45
C GLY A 213 5.08 -9.20 8.59
N GLY A 214 5.53 -7.95 8.63
CA GLY A 214 6.67 -7.45 7.86
C GLY A 214 6.38 -7.24 6.38
N ARG A 215 5.11 -7.21 5.95
CA ARG A 215 4.71 -6.94 4.57
C ARG A 215 4.43 -5.47 4.36
N LEU A 216 4.75 -4.93 3.18
CA LEU A 216 4.42 -3.53 2.86
C LEU A 216 2.92 -3.25 3.04
N ARG A 217 2.59 -2.08 3.59
CA ARG A 217 1.19 -1.66 3.75
C ARG A 217 0.62 -1.13 2.46
N VAL A 218 -0.67 -1.38 2.23
CA VAL A 218 -1.39 -0.89 1.04
C VAL A 218 -2.85 -0.58 1.37
N GLY A 219 -3.35 0.50 0.79
CA GLY A 219 -4.76 0.86 0.79
C GLY A 219 -5.44 0.54 -0.55
N ALA A 220 -6.76 0.49 -0.56
CA ALA A 220 -7.52 0.40 -1.81
C ALA A 220 -8.80 1.24 -1.76
N ALA A 221 -9.12 1.94 -2.84
CA ALA A 221 -10.37 2.67 -2.94
C ALA A 221 -11.55 1.73 -3.22
N VAL A 222 -12.71 2.10 -2.70
CA VAL A 222 -13.99 1.44 -2.96
C VAL A 222 -15.08 2.48 -3.21
N GLY A 223 -16.18 2.05 -3.84
CA GLY A 223 -17.32 2.92 -4.14
C GLY A 223 -18.40 2.85 -3.07
N THR A 224 -19.62 3.19 -3.48
CA THR A 224 -20.85 3.03 -2.67
C THR A 224 -21.91 2.20 -3.40
N THR A 225 -21.48 1.40 -4.38
CA THR A 225 -22.33 0.53 -5.20
C THR A 225 -22.67 -0.76 -4.47
N PRO A 226 -23.73 -1.50 -4.88
CA PRO A 226 -24.14 -2.74 -4.20
C PRO A 226 -23.05 -3.81 -4.07
N ASP A 227 -22.15 -3.91 -5.06
CA ASP A 227 -21.02 -4.85 -5.11
C ASP A 227 -19.83 -4.43 -4.22
N THR A 228 -19.90 -3.27 -3.55
CA THR A 228 -18.79 -2.74 -2.74
C THR A 228 -18.39 -3.70 -1.61
N LEU A 229 -19.34 -4.39 -0.99
CA LEU A 229 -19.01 -5.35 0.08
C LEU A 229 -18.27 -6.58 -0.46
N ASP A 230 -18.60 -7.04 -1.67
CA ASP A 230 -17.88 -8.14 -2.31
C ASP A 230 -16.46 -7.71 -2.68
N ARG A 231 -16.31 -6.46 -3.16
CA ARG A 231 -15.01 -5.83 -3.39
C ARG A 231 -14.16 -5.77 -2.12
N VAL A 232 -14.72 -5.27 -1.01
CA VAL A 232 -14.01 -5.21 0.29
C VAL A 232 -13.63 -6.62 0.77
N ALA A 233 -14.49 -7.63 0.59
CA ALA A 233 -14.18 -9.00 0.96
C ALA A 233 -12.95 -9.53 0.20
N ALA A 234 -12.92 -9.37 -1.13
CA ALA A 234 -11.80 -9.79 -1.96
C ALA A 234 -10.50 -9.04 -1.62
N LEU A 235 -10.57 -7.73 -1.36
CA LEU A 235 -9.42 -6.93 -0.94
C LEU A 235 -8.88 -7.38 0.44
N ARG A 236 -9.76 -7.73 1.38
CA ARG A 236 -9.38 -8.29 2.68
C ARG A 236 -8.71 -9.64 2.55
N GLU A 237 -9.22 -10.52 1.70
CA GLU A 237 -8.58 -11.80 1.40
C GLU A 237 -7.18 -11.61 0.80
N ALA A 238 -7.01 -10.61 -0.07
CA ALA A 238 -5.70 -10.21 -0.60
C ALA A 238 -4.77 -9.56 0.44
N GLY A 239 -5.30 -9.16 1.60
CA GLY A 239 -4.54 -8.59 2.72
C GLY A 239 -4.42 -7.07 2.72
N VAL A 240 -5.41 -6.34 2.19
CA VAL A 240 -5.46 -4.87 2.25
C VAL A 240 -5.41 -4.37 3.70
N ASP A 241 -4.65 -3.31 3.97
CA ASP A 241 -4.51 -2.73 5.31
C ASP A 241 -5.64 -1.75 5.63
N LEU A 242 -6.06 -0.95 4.65
CA LEU A 242 -7.16 0.01 4.77
C LEU A 242 -7.98 0.12 3.50
N VAL A 243 -9.25 0.50 3.62
CA VAL A 243 -10.11 0.81 2.47
C VAL A 243 -10.53 2.27 2.51
N VAL A 244 -10.65 2.89 1.33
CA VAL A 244 -11.07 4.28 1.19
C VAL A 244 -12.43 4.31 0.49
N VAL A 245 -13.50 4.60 1.23
CA VAL A 245 -14.82 4.87 0.64
C VAL A 245 -14.75 6.24 0.00
N ASP A 246 -14.60 6.25 -1.31
CA ASP A 246 -14.13 7.40 -2.07
C ASP A 246 -15.17 7.86 -3.09
N THR A 247 -15.73 9.04 -2.85
CA THR A 247 -16.71 9.70 -3.74
C THR A 247 -16.49 11.21 -3.76
N ALA A 248 -17.02 11.90 -4.77
CA ALA A 248 -16.93 13.36 -4.88
C ALA A 248 -17.61 14.08 -3.69
N HIS A 249 -18.69 13.51 -3.14
CA HIS A 249 -19.40 14.09 -1.99
C HIS A 249 -19.67 13.05 -0.89
N GLY A 250 -18.78 13.03 0.09
CA GLY A 250 -18.74 12.11 1.22
C GLY A 250 -19.88 12.29 2.22
N HIS A 251 -20.46 13.49 2.32
CA HIS A 251 -21.59 13.78 3.22
C HIS A 251 -22.93 13.33 2.61
N SER A 252 -22.98 12.08 2.13
CA SER A 252 -24.16 11.51 1.49
C SER A 252 -24.61 10.24 2.20
N LYS A 253 -25.92 9.96 2.17
CA LYS A 253 -26.51 8.76 2.76
C LYS A 253 -25.83 7.48 2.27
N GLY A 254 -25.46 7.42 0.98
CA GLY A 254 -24.79 6.27 0.39
C GLY A 254 -23.43 5.96 1.03
N VAL A 255 -22.62 7.00 1.29
CA VAL A 255 -21.32 6.86 1.95
C VAL A 255 -21.48 6.47 3.40
N ILE A 256 -22.32 7.19 4.14
CA ILE A 256 -22.62 6.92 5.56
C ILE A 256 -23.06 5.46 5.73
N THR A 257 -24.06 5.04 4.94
CA THR A 257 -24.58 3.65 4.98
C THR A 257 -23.50 2.63 4.60
N MET A 258 -22.62 2.95 3.65
CA MET A 258 -21.55 2.02 3.25
C MET A 258 -20.50 1.86 4.34
N VAL A 259 -20.11 2.95 5.01
CA VAL A 259 -19.19 2.89 6.17
C VAL A 259 -19.80 2.05 7.28
N GLU A 260 -21.07 2.29 7.65
CA GLU A 260 -21.79 1.48 8.64
C GLU A 260 -21.77 -0.01 8.27
N ARG A 261 -22.08 -0.34 7.02
CA ARG A 261 -22.12 -1.74 6.53
C ARG A 261 -20.75 -2.41 6.59
N ILE A 262 -19.68 -1.70 6.19
CA ILE A 262 -18.32 -2.23 6.27
C ILE A 262 -17.94 -2.47 7.73
N LYS A 263 -18.16 -1.48 8.61
CA LYS A 263 -17.82 -1.60 10.04
C LYS A 263 -18.67 -2.64 10.77
N ALA A 264 -19.94 -2.82 10.39
CA ALA A 264 -20.80 -3.86 10.95
C ALA A 264 -20.35 -5.27 10.54
N LYS A 265 -19.85 -5.45 9.30
CA LYS A 265 -19.37 -6.75 8.81
C LYS A 265 -17.94 -7.07 9.25
N TRP A 266 -17.09 -6.05 9.31
CA TRP A 266 -15.66 -6.15 9.65
C TRP A 266 -15.24 -4.98 10.54
N ALA A 267 -15.50 -5.10 11.85
CA ALA A 267 -15.21 -4.04 12.81
C ALA A 267 -13.71 -3.67 12.90
N ASP A 268 -12.83 -4.62 12.59
CA ASP A 268 -11.39 -4.47 12.56
C ASP A 268 -10.87 -3.75 11.30
N GLN A 269 -11.62 -3.78 10.19
CA GLN A 269 -11.23 -3.11 8.95
C GLN A 269 -11.05 -1.61 9.19
N GLN A 270 -9.88 -1.09 8.83
CA GLN A 270 -9.62 0.35 8.85
C GLN A 270 -10.28 1.00 7.63
N VAL A 271 -11.16 1.98 7.88
CA VAL A 271 -11.96 2.65 6.84
C VAL A 271 -11.67 4.14 6.84
N ILE A 272 -11.20 4.67 5.71
CA ILE A 272 -11.14 6.10 5.42
C ILE A 272 -12.39 6.47 4.64
N ALA A 273 -13.05 7.57 5.00
CA ALA A 273 -14.24 8.04 4.29
C ALA A 273 -14.09 9.47 3.79
N GLY A 274 -14.53 9.73 2.56
CA GLY A 274 -14.49 11.06 1.95
C GLY A 274 -15.08 11.09 0.54
N ASN A 275 -15.01 12.22 -0.17
CA ASN A 275 -14.40 13.47 0.25
C ASN A 275 -15.37 14.40 0.96
N ILE A 276 -14.88 15.09 1.98
CA ILE A 276 -15.64 16.09 2.72
C ILE A 276 -14.90 17.43 2.73
N ALA A 277 -15.59 18.50 3.11
CA ALA A 277 -14.99 19.82 3.26
C ALA A 277 -15.57 20.62 4.44
N THR A 278 -16.42 20.01 5.28
CA THR A 278 -17.07 20.68 6.41
C THR A 278 -16.99 19.86 7.69
N SER A 279 -17.05 20.56 8.82
CA SER A 279 -17.01 20.00 10.17
C SER A 279 -18.15 19.03 10.45
N GLU A 280 -19.36 19.31 9.95
CA GLU A 280 -20.54 18.45 10.12
C GLU A 280 -20.39 17.16 9.34
N ALA A 281 -19.88 17.23 8.11
CA ALA A 281 -19.61 16.05 7.30
C ALA A 281 -18.58 15.13 7.96
N ALA A 282 -17.56 15.72 8.59
CA ALA A 282 -16.55 14.98 9.33
C ALA A 282 -17.17 14.22 10.50
N ARG A 283 -17.96 14.90 11.34
CA ARG A 283 -18.66 14.27 12.48
C ARG A 283 -19.59 13.15 12.03
N ALA A 284 -20.39 13.40 10.99
CA ALA A 284 -21.31 12.40 10.45
C ALA A 284 -20.60 11.10 10.01
N LEU A 285 -19.41 11.20 9.41
CA LEU A 285 -18.63 10.02 9.02
C LEU A 285 -17.94 9.34 10.22
N VAL A 286 -17.48 10.12 11.20
CA VAL A 286 -16.88 9.60 12.43
C VAL A 286 -17.90 8.86 13.28
N ASP A 287 -19.12 9.38 13.41
CA ASP A 287 -20.21 8.80 14.19
C ASP A 287 -20.60 7.40 13.70
N VAL A 288 -20.45 7.14 12.40
CA VAL A 288 -20.70 5.82 11.79
C VAL A 288 -19.47 4.91 11.72
N GLY A 289 -18.36 5.33 12.33
CA GLY A 289 -17.19 4.49 12.54
C GLY A 289 -16.08 4.62 11.51
N ALA A 290 -16.03 5.70 10.72
CA ALA A 290 -14.85 6.00 9.91
C ALA A 290 -13.61 6.16 10.81
N ASP A 291 -12.49 5.54 10.42
CA ASP A 291 -11.21 5.52 11.14
C ASP A 291 -10.25 6.63 10.71
N ALA A 292 -10.58 7.34 9.62
CA ALA A 292 -10.00 8.60 9.20
C ALA A 292 -10.98 9.30 8.24
N VAL A 293 -10.81 10.62 8.05
CA VAL A 293 -11.59 11.38 7.07
C VAL A 293 -10.69 11.99 5.99
N LYS A 294 -11.16 11.95 4.74
CA LYS A 294 -10.46 12.54 3.58
C LYS A 294 -11.09 13.86 3.18
N VAL A 295 -10.30 14.94 3.26
CA VAL A 295 -10.75 16.33 3.14
C VAL A 295 -10.26 16.95 1.84
N GLY A 296 -11.19 17.46 1.04
CA GLY A 296 -10.90 18.20 -0.18
C GLY A 296 -12.00 18.04 -1.22
N ILE A 297 -12.74 19.12 -1.50
CA ILE A 297 -13.72 19.17 -2.60
C ILE A 297 -13.38 20.35 -3.49
N GLY A 298 -12.97 20.06 -4.72
CA GLY A 298 -12.53 21.06 -5.70
C GLY A 298 -11.05 21.48 -5.75
N PRO A 299 -10.14 21.17 -4.79
CA PRO A 299 -8.77 21.69 -4.83
C PRO A 299 -7.85 20.95 -5.81
N GLY A 300 -8.25 19.76 -6.27
CA GLY A 300 -7.46 18.93 -7.17
C GLY A 300 -7.08 19.65 -8.47
N SER A 301 -5.86 19.44 -8.96
CA SER A 301 -5.30 20.13 -10.14
C SER A 301 -6.10 19.92 -11.41
N ILE A 302 -6.73 18.75 -11.56
CA ILE A 302 -7.61 18.39 -12.70
C ILE A 302 -9.10 18.40 -12.32
N CYS A 303 -9.44 18.77 -11.09
CA CYS A 303 -10.82 18.75 -10.61
C CYS A 303 -11.58 19.96 -11.15
N THR A 304 -12.63 19.73 -11.93
CA THR A 304 -13.46 20.79 -12.52
C THR A 304 -14.68 21.16 -11.67
N THR A 305 -14.87 20.54 -10.49
CA THR A 305 -16.06 20.73 -9.64
C THR A 305 -16.35 22.19 -9.31
N ARG A 306 -15.32 23.00 -9.05
CA ARG A 306 -15.49 24.44 -8.79
C ARG A 306 -16.02 25.21 -9.99
N ILE A 307 -15.53 24.88 -11.18
CA ILE A 307 -15.88 25.59 -12.42
C ILE A 307 -17.23 25.12 -12.96
N VAL A 308 -17.51 23.82 -12.91
CA VAL A 308 -18.72 23.22 -13.49
C VAL A 308 -19.90 23.27 -12.54
N ALA A 309 -19.72 22.89 -11.27
CA ALA A 309 -20.80 22.82 -10.29
C ALA A 309 -20.86 24.05 -9.37
N GLY A 310 -19.83 24.89 -9.33
CA GLY A 310 -19.76 26.02 -8.40
C GLY A 310 -19.55 25.59 -6.94
N VAL A 311 -19.05 24.36 -6.70
CA VAL A 311 -18.91 23.77 -5.36
C VAL A 311 -17.44 23.54 -5.01
N GLY A 312 -17.05 23.91 -3.80
CA GLY A 312 -15.74 23.61 -3.22
C GLY A 312 -15.43 24.50 -2.02
N VAL A 313 -14.32 24.22 -1.35
CA VAL A 313 -13.78 25.03 -0.25
C VAL A 313 -12.27 25.17 -0.44
N PRO A 314 -11.68 26.36 -0.25
CA PRO A 314 -10.22 26.54 -0.19
C PRO A 314 -9.56 25.57 0.81
N GLN A 315 -8.50 24.90 0.38
CA GLN A 315 -8.05 23.66 1.02
C GLN A 315 -7.50 23.86 2.44
N ILE A 316 -6.82 24.97 2.73
CA ILE A 316 -6.28 25.23 4.07
C ILE A 316 -7.44 25.40 5.07
N SER A 317 -8.43 26.22 4.74
CA SER A 317 -9.62 26.38 5.58
C SER A 317 -10.42 25.08 5.73
N ALA A 318 -10.59 24.32 4.64
CA ALA A 318 -11.31 23.03 4.71
C ALA A 318 -10.64 22.06 5.70
N VAL A 319 -9.31 21.93 5.61
CA VAL A 319 -8.52 21.07 6.51
C VAL A 319 -8.57 21.59 7.94
N ALA A 320 -8.36 22.90 8.16
CA ALA A 320 -8.37 23.50 9.48
C ALA A 320 -9.72 23.35 10.18
N ASN A 321 -10.82 23.59 9.47
CA ASN A 321 -12.18 23.49 10.03
C ASN A 321 -12.54 22.04 10.40
N VAL A 322 -12.11 21.06 9.59
CA VAL A 322 -12.31 19.63 9.90
C VAL A 322 -11.41 19.18 11.05
N ALA A 323 -10.14 19.57 11.04
CA ALA A 323 -9.19 19.24 12.10
C ALA A 323 -9.63 19.81 13.46
N GLU A 324 -10.13 21.05 13.48
CA GLU A 324 -10.68 21.66 14.70
C GLU A 324 -11.90 20.88 15.22
N SER A 325 -12.81 20.53 14.33
CA SER A 325 -14.03 19.78 14.67
C SER A 325 -13.74 18.41 15.29
N LEU A 326 -12.61 17.80 14.89
CA LEU A 326 -12.18 16.46 15.30
C LEU A 326 -11.06 16.48 16.35
N ARG A 327 -10.68 17.64 16.89
CA ARG A 327 -9.56 17.81 17.82
C ARG A 327 -9.64 16.91 19.06
N ASP A 328 -10.85 16.72 19.59
CA ASP A 328 -11.11 15.88 20.77
C ASP A 328 -11.34 14.40 20.45
N THR A 329 -11.10 14.00 19.19
CA THR A 329 -11.23 12.62 18.72
C THR A 329 -9.85 12.05 18.38
N ASP A 330 -9.76 10.74 18.22
CA ASP A 330 -8.54 10.06 17.79
C ASP A 330 -8.46 9.84 16.27
N VAL A 331 -9.34 10.50 15.50
CA VAL A 331 -9.53 10.31 14.05
C VAL A 331 -8.58 11.20 13.26
N PRO A 332 -7.67 10.62 12.46
CA PRO A 332 -6.79 11.39 11.60
C PRO A 332 -7.53 12.09 10.45
N VAL A 333 -6.98 13.23 10.04
CA VAL A 333 -7.46 14.04 8.91
C VAL A 333 -6.47 13.94 7.76
N ILE A 334 -6.97 13.68 6.55
CA ILE A 334 -6.16 13.54 5.35
C ILE A 334 -6.47 14.70 4.40
N SER A 335 -5.47 15.51 4.05
CA SER A 335 -5.63 16.58 3.06
C SER A 335 -5.44 16.02 1.65
N ASP A 336 -6.48 16.09 0.81
CA ASP A 336 -6.49 15.55 -0.54
C ASP A 336 -6.64 16.65 -1.60
N GLY A 337 -5.61 16.82 -2.42
CA GLY A 337 -5.59 17.74 -3.57
C GLY A 337 -5.02 19.13 -3.28
N GLY A 338 -4.69 19.86 -4.36
CA GLY A 338 -4.17 21.23 -4.33
C GLY A 338 -2.67 21.39 -4.08
N ILE A 339 -1.97 20.32 -3.71
CA ILE A 339 -0.52 20.32 -3.45
C ILE A 339 0.26 20.40 -4.77
N ARG A 340 1.14 21.39 -4.88
CA ARG A 340 2.05 21.58 -6.03
C ARG A 340 3.52 21.55 -5.60
N PHE A 341 3.82 22.00 -4.39
CA PHE A 341 5.18 22.09 -3.87
C PHE A 341 5.29 21.49 -2.47
N SER A 342 6.52 21.20 -2.03
CA SER A 342 6.79 20.67 -0.69
C SER A 342 6.31 21.60 0.44
N GLY A 343 6.30 22.92 0.21
CA GLY A 343 5.75 23.90 1.15
C GLY A 343 4.25 23.72 1.39
N ASP A 344 3.49 23.26 0.40
CA ASP A 344 2.04 23.03 0.55
C ASP A 344 1.77 21.84 1.48
N ILE A 345 2.65 20.83 1.44
CA ILE A 345 2.62 19.69 2.37
C ILE A 345 2.80 20.20 3.80
N ALA A 346 3.83 21.01 4.06
CA ALA A 346 4.07 21.58 5.38
C ALA A 346 2.88 22.42 5.87
N LYS A 347 2.28 23.24 5.00
CA LYS A 347 1.09 24.05 5.32
C LYS A 347 -0.13 23.17 5.63
N ALA A 348 -0.35 22.09 4.87
CA ALA A 348 -1.45 21.15 5.14
C ALA A 348 -1.32 20.48 6.52
N LEU A 349 -0.09 20.06 6.87
CA LEU A 349 0.19 19.45 8.17
C LEU A 349 -0.03 20.45 9.32
N VAL A 350 0.45 21.69 9.16
CA VAL A 350 0.22 22.76 10.15
C VAL A 350 -1.26 23.13 10.26
N ALA A 351 -2.03 23.06 9.17
CA ALA A 351 -3.47 23.24 9.20
C ALA A 351 -4.22 22.12 9.95
N GLY A 352 -3.54 21.03 10.35
CA GLY A 352 -4.09 19.95 11.17
C GLY A 352 -4.29 18.63 10.44
N ALA A 353 -3.88 18.52 9.17
CA ALA A 353 -3.82 17.22 8.52
C ALA A 353 -2.73 16.35 9.14
N HIS A 354 -3.02 15.06 9.29
CA HIS A 354 -2.04 14.06 9.73
C HIS A 354 -1.24 13.51 8.56
N THR A 355 -1.89 13.39 7.40
CA THR A 355 -1.28 12.94 6.14
C THR A 355 -1.80 13.76 4.96
N VAL A 356 -1.04 13.75 3.87
CA VAL A 356 -1.46 14.36 2.60
C VAL A 356 -1.60 13.30 1.52
N MET A 357 -2.70 13.37 0.76
CA MET A 357 -2.89 12.59 -0.46
C MET A 357 -2.46 13.40 -1.67
N ILE A 358 -1.60 12.82 -2.51
CA ILE A 358 -0.99 13.47 -3.67
C ILE A 358 -1.28 12.64 -4.93
N GLY A 359 -1.78 13.31 -5.97
CA GLY A 359 -1.99 12.74 -7.30
C GLY A 359 -0.94 13.23 -8.30
N SER A 360 -1.02 14.50 -8.70
CA SER A 360 -0.28 15.04 -9.85
C SER A 360 1.24 14.96 -9.74
N LEU A 361 1.83 15.09 -8.54
CA LEU A 361 3.29 14.98 -8.39
C LEU A 361 3.78 13.55 -8.60
N PHE A 362 2.92 12.55 -8.38
CA PHE A 362 3.27 11.14 -8.61
C PHE A 362 2.88 10.64 -10.00
N ALA A 363 1.91 11.27 -10.67
CA ALA A 363 1.41 10.83 -11.98
C ALA A 363 2.51 10.74 -13.07
N GLY A 364 3.54 11.60 -13.00
CA GLY A 364 4.64 11.63 -13.97
C GLY A 364 5.86 10.76 -13.62
N THR A 365 5.83 10.03 -12.49
CA THR A 365 6.95 9.19 -12.05
C THR A 365 7.10 7.93 -12.90
N GLU A 366 8.22 7.22 -12.81
CA GLU A 366 8.41 5.97 -13.58
C GLU A 366 7.43 4.88 -13.12
N GLU A 367 7.10 4.87 -11.84
CA GLU A 367 6.31 3.85 -11.15
C GLU A 367 4.80 4.05 -11.28
N SER A 368 4.35 5.24 -11.67
CA SER A 368 2.94 5.47 -12.01
C SER A 368 2.51 4.64 -13.23
N PRO A 369 1.23 4.23 -13.32
CA PRO A 369 0.68 3.54 -14.49
C PRO A 369 0.77 4.39 -15.77
N GLY A 370 0.69 3.71 -16.91
CA GLY A 370 0.71 4.32 -18.24
C GLY A 370 2.09 4.33 -18.89
N GLU A 371 2.07 4.47 -20.21
CA GLU A 371 3.27 4.51 -21.05
C GLU A 371 3.85 5.92 -21.12
N VAL A 372 5.17 5.99 -21.33
CA VAL A 372 5.86 7.27 -21.56
C VAL A 372 5.70 7.64 -23.04
N GLU A 373 5.08 8.79 -23.30
CA GLU A 373 4.91 9.34 -24.64
C GLU A 373 5.91 10.47 -24.88
N LEU A 374 6.49 10.51 -26.08
CA LEU A 374 7.34 11.63 -26.52
C LEU A 374 6.47 12.66 -27.23
N TYR A 375 6.31 13.83 -26.65
CA TYR A 375 5.57 14.94 -27.22
C TYR A 375 6.43 16.20 -27.22
N GLN A 376 6.60 16.82 -28.40
CA GLN A 376 7.40 18.05 -28.57
C GLN A 376 8.80 18.00 -27.94
N GLY A 377 9.46 16.83 -27.98
CA GLY A 377 10.82 16.64 -27.46
C GLY A 377 10.92 16.47 -25.94
N ALA A 378 9.80 16.39 -25.23
CA ALA A 378 9.75 16.04 -23.81
C ALA A 378 8.96 14.73 -23.60
N SER A 379 9.32 14.03 -22.52
CA SER A 379 8.65 12.80 -22.08
C SER A 379 7.45 13.14 -21.19
N TYR A 380 6.28 12.58 -21.51
CA TYR A 380 5.03 12.80 -20.80
C TYR A 380 4.38 11.47 -20.41
N LYS A 381 3.54 11.52 -19.38
CA LYS A 381 2.55 10.49 -19.06
C LYS A 381 1.16 11.14 -19.00
N SER A 382 0.13 10.39 -19.41
CA SER A 382 -1.25 10.85 -19.33
C SER A 382 -1.70 10.97 -17.86
N TYR A 383 -2.38 12.05 -17.52
CA TYR A 383 -2.93 12.28 -16.18
C TYR A 383 -4.43 12.61 -16.26
N ARG A 384 -5.25 11.80 -15.61
CA ARG A 384 -6.73 11.94 -15.53
C ARG A 384 -7.24 11.46 -14.17
N GLY A 385 -8.44 11.87 -13.80
CA GLY A 385 -9.03 11.61 -12.48
C GLY A 385 -10.45 11.12 -12.51
#